data_AF-A0A849U3J8-F1
#
_entry.id   AF-A0A849U3J8-F1
#
_cell.length_a   1.000
_cell.length_b   1.000
_cell.length_c   1.000
_cell.angle_alpha   90.00
_cell.angle_beta   90.00
_cell.angle_gamma   90.00
#
_symmetry.space_group_name_H-M   'P 1'
#
loop_
_entity.id
_entity.type
_entity.pdbx_description
1 polymer ?
#
loop_
_entity_poly.entity_id
_entity_poly.type
_entity_poly.pdbx_seq_one_letter_code
_entity_poly.pdbx_strand_id
1 'polypeptide(L)' 'GGGGADILTGGAGIDILNGGAGGDSFIGGNGVDIIAMGVFSDDVQDRVQFFNASELAMR' A
#
# COMPACT_ATOMS: atom_id res chain seq x y z
N GLY A 1 -0.75 6.12 -6.96
CA GLY A 1 0.35 5.92 -7.90
C GLY A 1 0.04 6.66 -9.17
N GLY A 2 -1.02 6.26 -9.86
CA GLY A 2 -1.37 6.80 -11.16
C GLY A 2 -1.39 5.67 -12.17
N GLY A 3 -0.57 5.75 -13.21
CA GLY A 3 -0.34 4.62 -14.10
C GLY A 3 1.12 4.16 -14.01
N GLY A 4 1.35 2.86 -14.11
CA GLY A 4 2.68 2.24 -13.99
C GLY A 4 2.81 1.45 -12.69
N ALA A 5 4.04 1.02 -12.39
CA ALA A 5 4.32 0.34 -11.13
C ALA A 5 4.78 1.38 -10.10
N ASP A 6 3.96 1.63 -9.08
CA ASP A 6 4.23 2.63 -8.05
C ASP A 6 4.59 1.99 -6.70
N ILE A 7 5.35 2.74 -5.89
CA ILE A 7 5.58 2.43 -4.48
C ILE A 7 4.89 3.52 -3.65
N LEU A 8 3.90 3.10 -2.85
CA LEU A 8 3.11 3.99 -2.00
C LEU A 8 3.43 3.73 -0.53
N THR A 9 3.61 4.80 0.25
CA THR A 9 3.89 4.71 1.69
C THR A 9 2.98 5.67 2.45
N GLY A 10 2.21 5.16 3.43
CA GLY A 10 1.30 5.96 4.27
C GLY A 10 2.04 6.64 5.42
N GLY A 11 2.77 5.87 6.20
CA GLY A 11 3.56 6.40 7.31
C GLY A 11 2.87 6.12 8.65
N ALA A 12 2.62 7.14 9.46
CA ALA A 12 1.93 6.97 10.73
C ALA A 12 0.55 7.63 10.66
N GLY A 13 -0.48 6.94 11.12
CA GLY A 13 -1.86 7.41 11.06
C GLY A 13 -2.77 6.45 10.31
N ILE A 14 -3.94 6.93 9.91
CA ILE A 14 -4.87 6.19 9.06
C ILE A 14 -4.67 6.76 7.66
N ASP A 15 -4.03 5.99 6.79
CA ASP A 15 -3.72 6.44 5.43
C ASP A 15 -4.68 5.87 4.40
N ILE A 16 -4.90 6.63 3.32
CA ILE A 16 -5.61 6.15 2.13
C ILE A 16 -4.61 6.08 0.98
N LEU A 17 -4.25 4.87 0.57
CA LEU A 17 -3.30 4.63 -0.51
C LEU A 17 -4.05 4.12 -1.74
N ASN A 18 -3.91 4.81 -2.88
CA ASN A 18 -4.54 4.41 -4.14
C ASN A 18 -3.46 4.17 -5.19
N GLY A 19 -3.31 2.91 -5.61
CA GLY A 19 -2.31 2.47 -6.58
C GLY A 19 -2.55 3.06 -7.96
N GLY A 20 -3.67 2.69 -8.56
CA GLY A 20 -4.05 3.14 -9.90
C GLY A 20 -3.97 1.98 -10.88
N ALA A 21 -3.37 2.17 -12.06
CA ALA A 21 -3.17 1.08 -13.01
C ALA A 21 -1.72 0.62 -13.00
N GLY A 22 -1.46 -0.69 -13.02
CA GLY A 22 -0.15 -1.30 -12.97
C GLY A 22 0.11 -2.01 -11.64
N GLY A 23 1.26 -2.70 -11.55
CA GLY A 23 1.60 -3.50 -10.38
C GLY A 23 2.21 -2.67 -9.27
N ASP A 24 1.40 -2.32 -8.29
CA ASP A 24 1.77 -1.40 -7.22
C ASP A 24 2.26 -2.11 -5.95
N SER A 25 3.06 -1.41 -5.16
CA SER A 25 3.52 -1.86 -3.84
C SER A 25 3.14 -0.87 -2.77
N PHE A 26 2.41 -1.34 -1.76
CA PHE A 26 1.87 -0.53 -0.68
C PHE A 26 2.57 -0.82 0.64
N ILE A 27 2.99 0.23 1.33
CA ILE A 27 3.52 0.21 2.69
C ILE A 27 2.58 1.09 3.53
N GLY A 28 1.63 0.47 4.24
CA GLY A 28 0.67 1.20 5.07
C GLY A 28 1.37 2.01 6.16
N GLY A 29 2.12 1.29 7.00
CA GLY A 29 2.83 1.88 8.13
C GLY A 29 2.08 1.65 9.43
N ASN A 30 2.21 2.58 10.39
CA ASN A 30 1.60 2.45 11.71
C ASN A 30 0.17 2.99 11.68
N GLY A 31 -0.80 2.10 11.82
CA GLY A 31 -2.21 2.46 11.96
C GLY A 31 -3.09 1.51 11.18
N VAL A 32 -4.32 1.94 10.92
CA VAL A 32 -5.29 1.15 10.13
C VAL A 32 -5.45 1.85 8.79
N ASP A 33 -4.87 1.27 7.75
CA ASP A 33 -4.84 1.87 6.42
C ASP A 33 -5.92 1.32 5.51
N ILE A 34 -6.33 2.14 4.54
CA ILE A 34 -7.26 1.78 3.48
C ILE A 34 -6.48 1.76 2.17
N ILE A 35 -6.42 0.60 1.53
CA ILE A 35 -5.71 0.41 0.26
C ILE A 35 -6.73 0.20 -0.85
N ALA A 36 -6.70 1.10 -1.83
CA ALA A 36 -7.39 0.96 -3.10
C ALA A 36 -6.41 0.42 -4.14
N MET A 37 -6.59 -0.86 -4.51
CA MET A 37 -5.81 -1.60 -5.51
C MET A 37 -6.08 -1.13 -6.96
N GLY A 38 -6.72 0.04 -7.13
CA GLY A 38 -6.93 0.66 -8.44
C GLY A 38 -7.73 -0.16 -9.45
N VAL A 39 -7.23 -0.24 -10.70
CA VAL A 39 -7.97 -0.75 -11.86
C VAL A 39 -7.70 -2.25 -12.07
N PHE A 40 -8.67 -3.09 -11.73
CA PHE A 40 -8.61 -4.56 -11.87
C PHE A 40 -8.46 -5.11 -13.31
N SER A 41 -8.28 -4.25 -14.32
CA SER A 41 -8.14 -4.68 -15.72
C SER A 41 -6.70 -4.88 -16.15
N ASP A 42 -5.72 -4.64 -15.27
CA ASP A 42 -4.36 -5.05 -15.55
C ASP A 42 -4.17 -6.52 -15.12
N ASP A 43 -3.44 -7.27 -15.94
CA ASP A 43 -3.01 -8.64 -15.59
C ASP A 43 -1.82 -8.60 -14.61
N VAL A 44 -1.72 -7.55 -13.79
CA VAL A 44 -0.61 -7.30 -12.88
C VAL A 44 -1.11 -7.42 -11.45
N GLN A 45 -0.20 -7.80 -10.56
CA GLN A 45 -0.51 -8.11 -9.17
C GLN A 45 0.10 -7.07 -8.26
N ASP A 46 -0.76 -6.43 -7.48
CA ASP A 46 -0.37 -5.53 -6.40
C ASP A 46 0.17 -6.29 -5.19
N ARG A 47 1.02 -5.62 -4.42
CA ARG A 47 1.64 -6.14 -3.21
C ARG A 47 1.37 -5.23 -2.03
N VAL A 48 0.90 -5.78 -0.93
CA VAL A 48 0.70 -5.03 0.31
C VAL A 48 1.63 -5.55 1.39
N GLN A 49 2.44 -4.66 1.95
CA GLN A 49 3.24 -4.92 3.13
C GLN A 49 2.50 -4.42 4.37
N PHE A 50 2.09 -5.36 5.21
CA PHE A 50 1.63 -5.08 6.57
C PHE A 50 2.79 -5.27 7.55
N PHE A 51 2.99 -4.29 8.44
CA PHE A 51 3.90 -4.50 9.57
C PHE A 51 3.17 -5.33 10.62
N ASN A 52 3.83 -6.38 11.10
CA ASN A 52 3.25 -7.18 12.19
C ASN A 52 3.22 -6.34 13.47
N ALA A 53 2.20 -6.52 14.32
CA ALA A 53 2.10 -5.81 15.60
C ALA A 53 3.35 -5.97 16.49
N SER A 54 4.13 -7.03 16.29
CA SER A 54 5.40 -7.27 16.97
C SER A 54 6.60 -6.47 16.44
N GLU A 55 6.53 -5.90 15.23
CA GLU A 55 7.57 -5.06 14.62
C GLU A 55 7.46 -3.59 15.07
N LEU A 56 6.31 -3.21 15.65
CA LEU A 56 6.04 -1.90 16.25
C LEU A 56 6.76 -1.65 17.59
N ALA A 57 7.29 -2.69 18.25
CA ALA A 57 7.85 -2.59 19.60
C ALA A 57 9.31 -2.09 19.67
N MET A 58 10.00 -1.87 18.53
CA MET A 58 11.42 -1.48 18.51
C MET A 58 11.78 -0.39 17.49
N ARG A 59 10.89 0.56 17.22
CA ARG A 59 11.22 1.80 16.49
C ARG A 59 10.77 3.02 17.26
#